data_AF-A0A660W2P6-F1
#
_entry.id   AF-A0A660W2P6-F1
#
_cell.length_a   1.000
_cell.length_b   1.000
_cell.length_c   1.000
_cell.angle_alpha   90.00
_cell.angle_beta   90.00
_cell.angle_gamma   90.00
#
_symmetry.space_group_name_H-M   'P 1'
#
loop_
_entity.id
_entity.type
_entity.pdbx_description
1 polymer ?
#
loop_
_entity_poly.entity_id
_entity_poly.type
_entity_poly.pdbx_seq_one_letter_code
_entity_poly.pdbx_strand_id
1 'polypeptide(L)'
;MFRTEDTIAAISSAAGPGPRAVVRVSGPKAIAIAQATFRSAGPGLAELGGFRSTDGWMVLAEHDIQAPARAYRFVCPRSYTRQDLIELHVPGCVAIVNALLDALILSGARLAEAGEFTARAFFSGRVDLSQAEAVADIISASDESHLRAGLVALGGELRKLCKTLACEIAETLATVEASIDLAEER
;
A
#
# COMPACT_ATOMS: atom_id res chain seq x y z
N MET A 1 -15.06 8.48 -4.22
CA MET A 1 -14.88 7.05 -3.96
C MET A 1 -13.70 6.58 -4.80
N PHE A 2 -12.69 5.95 -4.18
CA PHE A 2 -11.47 5.54 -4.88
C PHE A 2 -11.81 4.54 -6.00
N ARG A 3 -11.27 4.77 -7.21
CA ARG A 3 -11.28 3.78 -8.28
C ARG A 3 -10.13 2.81 -8.01
N THR A 4 -10.43 1.54 -7.74
CA THR A 4 -9.41 0.55 -7.36
C THR A 4 -8.89 -0.28 -8.53
N GLU A 5 -9.47 -0.11 -9.72
CA GLU A 5 -9.10 -0.85 -10.94
C GLU A 5 -7.97 -0.20 -11.75
N ASP A 6 -7.65 1.06 -11.47
CA ASP A 6 -6.54 1.76 -12.12
C ASP A 6 -5.20 1.47 -11.42
N THR A 7 -4.11 1.91 -12.05
CA THR A 7 -2.76 1.82 -11.49
C THR A 7 -2.34 3.18 -10.97
N ILE A 8 -1.91 3.24 -9.71
CA ILE A 8 -1.47 4.46 -9.04
C ILE A 8 0.02 4.49 -8.83
N ALA A 9 0.60 5.68 -8.82
CA ALA A 9 1.98 5.92 -8.43
C ALA A 9 2.08 7.06 -7.40
N ALA A 10 3.05 6.96 -6.49
CA ALA A 10 3.40 8.05 -5.58
C ALA A 10 4.81 7.90 -5.01
N ILE A 11 5.39 9.02 -4.60
CA ILE A 11 6.60 9.07 -3.77
C ILE A 11 6.22 8.58 -2.36
N SER A 12 6.97 7.60 -1.85
CA SER A 12 6.72 6.94 -0.56
C SER A 12 7.79 7.20 0.49
N SER A 13 8.87 7.90 0.13
CA SER A 13 9.88 8.41 1.07
C SER A 13 9.57 9.85 1.49
N ALA A 14 10.14 10.28 2.61
CA ALA A 14 10.06 11.67 3.05
C ALA A 14 10.60 12.64 1.99
N ALA A 15 10.05 13.87 1.97
CA ALA A 15 10.51 14.92 1.08
C ALA A 15 11.92 15.41 1.46
N GLY A 16 12.69 15.80 0.44
CA GLY A 16 14.04 16.34 0.62
C GLY A 16 15.15 15.40 0.15
N PRO A 17 16.41 15.86 0.21
CA PRO A 17 17.56 15.07 -0.22
C PRO A 17 17.81 13.88 0.73
N GLY A 18 18.14 12.72 0.14
CA GLY A 18 18.48 11.52 0.90
C GLY A 18 19.31 10.53 0.07
N PRO A 19 19.89 9.50 0.71
CA PRO A 19 20.68 8.49 0.00
C PRO A 19 19.83 7.72 -1.02
N ARG A 20 18.55 7.49 -0.71
CA ARG A 20 17.57 6.86 -1.59
C ARG A 20 16.20 7.48 -1.40
N ALA A 21 15.40 7.45 -2.45
CA ALA A 21 13.98 7.70 -2.42
C ALA A 21 13.23 6.49 -3.00
N VAL A 22 11.98 6.33 -2.57
CA VAL A 22 11.12 5.23 -3.00
C VAL A 22 9.93 5.81 -3.75
N VAL A 23 9.71 5.34 -4.98
CA VAL A 23 8.48 5.61 -5.74
C VAL A 23 7.75 4.28 -5.92
N ARG A 24 6.49 4.23 -5.48
CA ARG A 24 5.65 3.03 -5.55
C ARG A 24 4.71 3.11 -6.73
N VAL A 25 4.47 1.98 -7.37
CA VAL A 25 3.43 1.80 -8.40
C VAL A 25 2.60 0.61 -8.02
N SER A 26 1.27 0.74 -7.95
CA SER A 26 0.38 -0.36 -7.58
C SER A 26 -0.90 -0.41 -8.42
N GLY A 27 -1.24 -1.60 -8.90
CA GLY A 27 -2.41 -1.84 -9.75
C GLY A 27 -2.10 -2.81 -10.89
N PRO A 28 -3.09 -3.10 -11.76
CA PRO A 28 -2.97 -4.14 -12.79
C PRO A 28 -1.89 -3.89 -13.84
N LYS A 29 -1.45 -2.64 -14.03
CA LYS A 29 -0.40 -2.26 -14.99
C LYS A 29 0.94 -1.95 -14.33
N ALA A 30 1.10 -2.21 -13.03
CA ALA A 30 2.28 -1.78 -12.27
C ALA A 30 3.62 -2.24 -12.87
N ILE A 31 3.68 -3.49 -13.34
CA ILE A 31 4.89 -4.06 -13.96
C ILE A 31 5.18 -3.35 -15.29
N ALA A 32 4.18 -3.26 -16.18
CA ALA A 32 4.34 -2.65 -17.50
C ALA A 32 4.76 -1.17 -17.41
N ILE A 33 4.13 -0.42 -16.50
CA ILE A 33 4.46 0.99 -16.24
C ILE A 33 5.89 1.12 -15.70
N ALA A 34 6.28 0.30 -14.72
CA ALA A 34 7.63 0.34 -14.18
C ALA A 34 8.70 -0.05 -15.21
N GLN A 35 8.39 -0.97 -16.13
CA GLN A 35 9.30 -1.34 -17.23
C GLN A 35 9.54 -0.21 -18.22
N ALA A 36 8.66 0.79 -18.31
CA ALA A 36 8.89 1.95 -19.16
C ALA A 36 10.09 2.78 -18.66
N THR A 37 10.19 2.96 -17.33
CA THR A 37 11.17 3.85 -16.68
C THR A 37 12.37 3.14 -16.05
N PHE A 38 12.36 1.80 -15.98
CA PHE A 38 13.43 0.98 -15.42
C PHE A 38 13.99 -0.02 -16.44
N ARG A 39 15.32 -0.17 -16.44
CA ARG A 39 16.06 -1.19 -17.20
C ARG A 39 16.84 -2.07 -16.24
N SER A 40 16.50 -3.36 -16.20
CA SER A 40 17.18 -4.30 -15.30
C SER A 40 18.59 -4.66 -15.82
N ALA A 41 19.53 -4.84 -14.89
CA ALA A 41 20.82 -5.46 -15.16
C ALA A 41 20.78 -7.00 -15.15
N GLY A 42 19.64 -7.59 -14.76
CA GLY A 42 19.41 -9.03 -14.65
C GLY A 42 18.04 -9.42 -15.21
N PRO A 43 17.31 -10.36 -14.57
CA PRO A 43 15.97 -10.74 -15.01
C PRO A 43 15.03 -9.54 -15.09
N GLY A 44 14.18 -9.52 -16.12
CA GLY A 44 13.18 -8.47 -16.29
C GLY A 44 12.16 -8.44 -15.13
N LEU A 45 11.51 -7.29 -14.91
CA LEU A 45 10.52 -7.16 -13.83
C LEU A 45 9.40 -8.21 -13.91
N ALA A 46 8.94 -8.54 -15.12
CA ALA A 46 7.91 -9.55 -15.34
C ALA A 46 8.36 -10.99 -15.03
N GLU A 47 9.66 -11.27 -15.07
CA GLU A 47 10.26 -12.57 -14.77
C GLU A 47 10.62 -12.72 -13.29
N LEU A 48 10.74 -11.60 -12.57
CA LEU A 48 11.16 -11.57 -11.18
C LEU A 48 10.09 -12.18 -10.26
N GLY A 49 10.42 -13.16 -9.42
CA GLY A 49 9.46 -13.67 -8.43
C GLY A 49 8.96 -12.60 -7.45
N GLY A 50 7.89 -12.89 -6.70
CA GLY A 50 7.42 -11.98 -5.62
C GLY A 50 8.42 -11.90 -4.47
N PHE A 51 8.50 -10.73 -3.82
CA PHE A 51 9.50 -10.42 -2.77
C PHE A 51 10.93 -10.67 -3.24
N ARG A 52 11.22 -10.24 -4.47
CA ARG A 52 12.55 -10.22 -5.04
C ARG A 52 12.85 -8.82 -5.54
N SER A 53 14.14 -8.53 -5.66
CA SER A 53 14.63 -7.30 -6.22
C SER A 53 15.62 -7.57 -7.35
N THR A 54 15.75 -6.60 -8.24
CA THR A 54 16.80 -6.59 -9.26
C THR A 54 17.43 -5.20 -9.33
N ASP A 55 18.74 -5.17 -9.51
CA ASP A 55 19.47 -3.94 -9.78
C ASP A 55 19.33 -3.55 -11.25
N GLY A 56 19.58 -2.28 -11.54
CA GLY A 56 19.49 -1.76 -12.90
C GLY A 56 19.65 -0.25 -12.92
N TRP A 57 19.01 0.36 -13.91
CA TRP A 57 19.05 1.79 -14.12
C TRP A 57 17.63 2.32 -14.32
N MET A 58 17.35 3.44 -13.68
CA MET A 58 16.26 4.30 -14.08
C MET A 58 16.69 5.03 -15.36
N VAL A 59 15.84 5.01 -16.38
CA VAL A 59 16.10 5.64 -17.69
C VAL A 59 14.88 6.48 -18.05
N LEU A 60 15.05 7.80 -18.03
CA LEU A 60 14.02 8.80 -18.32
C LEU A 60 14.42 9.57 -19.58
N ALA A 61 14.01 9.06 -20.75
CA ALA A 61 14.43 9.60 -22.04
C ALA A 61 14.05 11.06 -22.25
N GLU A 62 12.86 11.47 -21.78
CA GLU A 62 12.36 12.84 -21.92
C GLU A 62 13.18 13.88 -21.15
N HIS A 63 13.93 13.44 -20.13
CA HIS A 63 14.74 14.31 -19.28
C HIS A 63 16.25 14.14 -19.51
N ASP A 64 16.66 13.23 -20.40
CA ASP A 64 18.07 12.81 -20.55
C ASP A 64 18.70 12.38 -19.20
N ILE A 65 17.91 11.70 -18.35
CA ILE A 65 18.36 11.24 -17.03
C ILE A 65 18.51 9.73 -17.04
N GLN A 66 19.71 9.27 -16.66
CA GLN A 66 19.97 7.89 -16.29
C GLN A 66 20.65 7.82 -14.92
N ALA A 67 20.14 6.96 -14.04
CA ALA A 67 20.72 6.78 -12.71
C ALA A 67 20.62 5.32 -12.24
N PRO A 68 21.56 4.83 -11.41
CA PRO A 68 21.45 3.52 -10.78
C PRO A 68 20.17 3.41 -9.96
N ALA A 69 19.47 2.29 -10.09
CA ALA A 69 18.21 2.05 -9.39
C ALA A 69 18.07 0.58 -9.00
N ARG A 70 17.20 0.30 -8.03
CA ARG A 70 16.78 -1.05 -7.67
C ARG A 70 15.26 -1.13 -7.70
N ALA A 71 14.74 -2.18 -8.29
CA ALA A 71 13.30 -2.44 -8.31
C ALA A 71 12.97 -3.63 -7.42
N TYR A 72 11.93 -3.51 -6.59
CA TYR A 72 11.33 -4.61 -5.85
C TYR A 72 9.98 -4.98 -6.45
N ARG A 73 9.73 -6.28 -6.65
CA ARG A 73 8.43 -6.79 -7.13
C ARG A 73 7.67 -7.49 -6.02
N PHE A 74 6.42 -7.09 -5.86
CA PHE A 74 5.42 -7.74 -5.03
C PHE A 74 4.30 -8.21 -5.94
N VAL A 75 3.98 -9.50 -5.87
CA VAL A 75 2.99 -10.14 -6.76
C VAL A 75 1.67 -10.28 -6.00
N CYS A 76 0.57 -9.90 -6.64
CA CYS A 76 -0.78 -10.11 -6.14
C CYS A 76 -0.99 -11.59 -5.72
N PRO A 77 -1.63 -11.89 -4.58
CA PRO A 77 -2.18 -10.96 -3.59
C PRO A 77 -1.18 -10.59 -2.47
N ARG A 78 0.08 -11.01 -2.57
CA ARG A 78 1.08 -10.83 -1.52
C ARG A 78 1.82 -9.49 -1.66
N SER A 79 1.09 -8.40 -1.46
CA SER A 79 1.60 -7.03 -1.41
C SER A 79 0.85 -6.22 -0.35
N TYR A 80 1.25 -4.96 -0.16
CA TYR A 80 0.58 -4.05 0.78
C TYR A 80 -0.89 -3.79 0.37
N THR A 81 -1.14 -3.52 -0.91
CA THR A 81 -2.47 -3.22 -1.48
C THR A 81 -3.24 -4.46 -1.91
N ARG A 82 -2.64 -5.66 -1.81
CA ARG A 82 -3.06 -6.91 -2.48
C ARG A 82 -3.19 -6.83 -4.00
N GLN A 83 -2.56 -5.84 -4.62
CA GLN A 83 -2.41 -5.75 -6.08
C GLN A 83 -0.95 -6.01 -6.47
N ASP A 84 -0.67 -6.15 -7.76
CA ASP A 84 0.73 -6.07 -8.18
C ASP A 84 1.30 -4.71 -7.77
N LEU A 85 2.51 -4.73 -7.22
CA LEU A 85 3.18 -3.56 -6.69
C LEU A 85 4.66 -3.61 -7.02
N ILE A 86 5.17 -2.52 -7.58
CA ILE A 86 6.59 -2.29 -7.80
C ILE A 86 7.04 -1.14 -6.91
N GLU A 87 8.18 -1.30 -6.25
CA GLU A 87 8.90 -0.19 -5.63
C GLU A 87 10.17 0.10 -6.42
N LEU A 88 10.32 1.34 -6.86
CA LEU A 88 11.53 1.84 -7.50
C LEU A 88 12.34 2.62 -6.47
N HIS A 89 13.53 2.12 -6.16
CA HIS A 89 14.49 2.72 -5.26
C HIS A 89 15.56 3.43 -6.10
N VAL A 90 15.56 4.76 -6.03
CA VAL A 90 16.43 5.65 -6.83
C VAL A 90 17.22 6.58 -5.91
N PRO A 91 18.27 7.28 -6.40
CA PRO A 91 18.94 8.31 -5.61
C PRO A 91 17.94 9.35 -5.12
N GLY A 92 18.01 9.72 -3.83
CA GLY A 92 17.05 10.63 -3.20
C GLY A 92 17.25 12.09 -3.57
N CYS A 93 17.36 12.39 -4.86
CA CYS A 93 17.38 13.75 -5.38
C CYS A 93 15.96 14.15 -5.81
N VAL A 94 15.47 15.29 -5.32
CA VAL A 94 14.10 15.76 -5.60
C VAL A 94 13.81 15.83 -7.10
N ALA A 95 14.76 16.31 -7.90
CA ALA A 95 14.60 16.39 -9.36
C ALA A 95 14.44 15.01 -10.01
N ILE A 96 15.24 14.02 -9.59
CA ILE A 96 15.17 12.63 -10.09
C ILE A 96 13.81 12.01 -9.74
N VAL A 97 13.37 12.20 -8.49
CA VAL A 97 12.16 11.58 -7.98
C VAL A 97 10.91 12.16 -8.66
N ASN A 98 10.88 13.47 -8.87
CA ASN A 98 9.78 14.13 -9.59
C ASN A 98 9.74 13.70 -11.06
N ALA A 99 10.89 13.72 -11.75
CA ALA A 99 10.98 13.26 -13.14
C ALA A 99 10.55 11.79 -13.30
N LEU A 100 10.91 10.93 -12.34
CA LEU A 100 10.46 9.54 -12.33
C LEU A 100 8.93 9.45 -12.16
N LEU A 101 8.36 10.20 -11.21
CA LEU A 101 6.92 10.21 -10.99
C LEU A 101 6.16 10.68 -12.24
N ASP A 102 6.63 11.75 -12.88
CA ASP A 102 6.04 12.28 -14.12
C ASP A 102 6.09 11.25 -15.24
N ALA A 103 7.23 10.58 -15.43
CA ALA A 103 7.38 9.53 -16.43
C ALA A 103 6.47 8.31 -16.17
N LEU A 104 6.25 7.95 -14.91
CA LEU A 104 5.30 6.89 -14.54
C LEU A 104 3.85 7.30 -14.85
N ILE A 105 3.50 8.57 -14.63
CA ILE A 105 2.18 9.11 -14.96
C ILE A 105 1.97 9.11 -16.47
N LEU A 106 2.94 9.59 -17.25
CA LEU A 106 2.93 9.55 -18.71
C LEU A 106 2.82 8.12 -19.26
N SER A 107 3.40 7.14 -18.55
CA SER A 107 3.30 5.72 -18.89
C SER A 107 1.95 5.09 -18.54
N GLY A 108 1.03 5.84 -17.93
CA GLY A 108 -0.35 5.44 -17.66
C GLY A 108 -0.70 5.17 -16.20
N ALA A 109 0.18 5.52 -15.25
CA ALA A 109 -0.21 5.59 -13.84
C ALA A 109 -1.02 6.87 -13.57
N ARG A 110 -1.93 6.83 -12.61
CA ARG A 110 -2.51 8.02 -11.99
C ARG A 110 -1.72 8.38 -10.74
N LEU A 111 -1.60 9.66 -10.41
CA LEU A 111 -1.10 10.07 -9.10
C LEU A 111 -2.04 9.55 -7.99
N ALA A 112 -1.48 8.86 -6.99
CA ALA A 112 -2.26 8.37 -5.86
C ALA A 112 -2.84 9.53 -5.04
N GLU A 113 -4.06 9.38 -4.56
CA GLU A 113 -4.66 10.27 -3.57
C GLU A 113 -4.05 10.03 -2.17
N ALA A 114 -4.23 10.98 -1.26
CA ALA A 114 -3.74 10.86 0.11
C ALA A 114 -4.31 9.61 0.80
N GLY A 115 -3.43 8.75 1.33
CA GLY A 115 -3.83 7.50 2.00
C GLY A 115 -4.33 6.39 1.06
N GLU A 116 -4.33 6.58 -0.26
CA GLU A 116 -4.97 5.64 -1.19
C GLU A 116 -4.36 4.24 -1.17
N PHE A 117 -3.04 4.10 -0.97
CA PHE A 117 -2.41 2.78 -0.81
C PHE A 117 -2.96 2.02 0.40
N THR A 118 -3.13 2.69 1.54
CA THR A 118 -3.70 2.11 2.76
C THR A 118 -5.19 1.83 2.57
N ALA A 119 -5.92 2.73 1.90
CA ALA A 119 -7.32 2.53 1.57
C ALA A 119 -7.53 1.27 0.70
N ARG A 120 -6.68 1.04 -0.30
CA ARG A 120 -6.70 -0.20 -1.12
C ARG A 120 -6.38 -1.44 -0.28
N ALA A 121 -5.45 -1.35 0.68
CA ALA A 121 -5.19 -2.42 1.62
C ALA A 121 -6.44 -2.75 2.47
N PHE A 122 -7.17 -1.73 2.91
CA PHE A 122 -8.43 -1.89 3.64
C PHE A 122 -9.52 -2.54 2.77
N PHE A 123 -9.81 -1.98 1.59
CA PHE A 123 -10.86 -2.51 0.70
C PHE A 123 -10.58 -3.93 0.19
N SER A 124 -9.31 -4.31 0.06
CA SER A 124 -8.93 -5.69 -0.29
C SER A 124 -8.98 -6.66 0.90
N GLY A 125 -9.31 -6.19 2.11
CA GLY A 125 -9.35 -6.99 3.34
C GLY A 125 -7.97 -7.40 3.85
N ARG A 126 -6.91 -6.68 3.48
CA ARG A 126 -5.54 -6.92 3.97
C ARG A 126 -5.34 -6.41 5.39
N VAL A 127 -6.02 -5.31 5.71
CA VAL A 127 -6.07 -4.65 7.01
C VAL A 127 -7.52 -4.28 7.29
N ASP A 128 -7.91 -4.17 8.56
CA ASP A 128 -9.19 -3.55 8.93
C ASP A 128 -9.05 -2.02 9.07
N LEU A 129 -10.15 -1.34 9.40
CA LEU A 129 -10.18 0.12 9.51
C LEU A 129 -9.28 0.62 10.64
N SER A 130 -9.29 -0.02 11.81
CA SER A 130 -8.45 0.37 12.95
C SER A 130 -6.96 0.21 12.64
N GLN A 131 -6.59 -0.82 11.89
CA GLN A 131 -5.22 -1.02 11.40
C GLN A 131 -4.85 0.01 10.34
N ALA A 132 -5.78 0.40 9.47
CA ALA A 132 -5.56 1.45 8.47
C ALA A 132 -5.32 2.82 9.13
N GLU A 133 -6.09 3.17 10.16
CA GLU A 133 -5.91 4.38 10.96
C GLU A 133 -4.58 4.35 11.72
N ALA A 134 -4.25 3.21 12.34
CA ALA A 134 -3.00 3.03 13.07
C ALA A 134 -1.74 3.30 12.24
N VAL A 135 -1.78 3.07 10.92
CA VAL A 135 -0.66 3.41 10.02
C VAL A 135 -0.41 4.91 10.02
N ALA A 136 -1.45 5.74 9.97
CA ALA A 136 -1.31 7.19 10.02
C ALA A 136 -0.80 7.64 11.40
N ASP A 137 -1.35 7.07 12.48
CA ASP A 137 -0.96 7.39 13.84
C ASP A 137 0.53 7.14 14.09
N ILE A 138 1.05 5.99 13.65
CA ILE A 138 2.48 5.65 13.77
C ILE A 138 3.36 6.64 13.01
N ILE A 139 2.97 7.02 11.78
CA ILE A 139 3.74 7.95 10.95
C ILE A 139 3.78 9.35 11.60
N SER A 140 2.68 9.78 12.23
CA SER A 140 2.58 11.11 12.87
C SER A 140 3.00 11.17 14.34
N ALA A 141 3.38 10.04 14.94
CA ALA A 141 3.63 9.95 16.38
C ALA A 141 4.75 10.91 16.83
N SER A 142 4.42 11.78 17.79
CA SER A 142 5.33 12.77 18.37
C SER A 142 6.01 12.31 19.67
N ASP A 143 5.49 11.25 20.30
CA ASP A 143 5.97 10.70 21.55
C ASP A 143 5.79 9.18 21.61
N GLU A 144 6.47 8.55 22.58
CA GLU A 144 6.45 7.10 22.74
C GLU A 144 5.07 6.52 23.06
N SER A 145 4.22 7.27 23.78
CA SER A 145 2.91 6.77 24.19
C SER A 145 1.97 6.66 22.99
N HIS A 146 1.94 7.69 22.14
CA HIS A 146 1.22 7.68 20.87
C HIS A 146 1.74 6.58 19.94
N LEU A 147 3.06 6.42 19.83
CA LEU A 147 3.65 5.34 19.02
C LEU A 147 3.23 3.96 19.54
N ARG A 148 3.28 3.73 20.85
CA ARG A 148 2.88 2.44 21.46
C ARG A 148 1.41 2.15 21.20
N ALA A 149 0.53 3.14 21.35
CA ALA A 149 -0.89 2.98 21.07
C ALA A 149 -1.14 2.60 19.60
N GLY A 150 -0.49 3.30 18.66
CA GLY A 150 -0.56 2.98 17.23
C GLY A 150 -0.05 1.57 16.91
N LEU A 151 1.05 1.13 17.53
CA LEU A 151 1.58 -0.24 17.34
C LEU A 151 0.62 -1.33 17.84
N VAL A 152 -0.07 -1.10 18.97
CA VAL A 152 -1.10 -2.02 19.49
C VAL A 152 -2.29 -2.13 18.53
N ALA A 153 -2.77 -0.99 18.03
CA ALA A 153 -3.86 -0.95 17.05
C ALA A 153 -3.47 -1.63 15.74
N LEU A 154 -2.25 -1.39 15.25
CA LEU A 154 -1.71 -2.07 14.06
C LEU A 154 -1.61 -3.60 14.26
N GLY A 155 -1.31 -4.05 15.47
CA GLY A 155 -1.31 -5.47 15.86
C GLY A 155 -2.69 -6.15 15.78
N GLY A 156 -3.77 -5.38 15.63
CA GLY A 156 -5.14 -5.88 15.48
C GLY A 156 -5.79 -6.29 16.81
N GLU A 157 -5.25 -5.88 17.95
CA GLU A 157 -5.84 -6.16 19.26
C GLU A 157 -7.22 -5.53 19.41
N LEU A 158 -7.40 -4.29 18.93
CA LEU A 158 -8.70 -3.62 18.93
C LEU A 158 -9.73 -4.40 18.10
N ARG A 159 -9.34 -4.87 16.91
CA ARG A 159 -10.19 -5.71 16.07
C ARG A 159 -10.61 -7.00 16.77
N LYS A 160 -9.69 -7.66 17.47
CA LYS A 160 -10.01 -8.88 18.24
C LYS A 160 -11.03 -8.57 19.33
N LEU A 161 -10.81 -7.50 20.10
CA LEU A 161 -11.73 -7.08 21.15
C LEU A 161 -13.13 -6.77 20.61
N CYS A 162 -13.23 -5.93 19.57
CA CYS A 162 -14.51 -5.59 18.94
C CYS A 162 -15.21 -6.84 18.38
N LYS A 163 -14.45 -7.78 17.79
CA LYS A 163 -15.02 -9.02 17.26
C LYS A 163 -15.59 -9.90 18.36
N THR A 164 -14.90 -10.02 19.50
CA THR A 164 -15.40 -10.78 20.66
C THR A 164 -16.70 -10.18 21.18
N LEU A 165 -16.72 -8.86 21.43
CA LEU A 165 -17.91 -8.16 21.92
C LEU A 165 -19.09 -8.24 20.95
N ALA A 166 -18.83 -8.11 19.64
CA ALA A 166 -19.87 -8.25 18.62
C ALA A 166 -20.49 -9.66 18.61
N CYS A 167 -19.69 -10.71 18.88
CA CYS A 167 -20.18 -12.07 18.99
C CYS A 167 -21.10 -12.25 20.21
N GLU A 168 -20.67 -11.75 21.38
CA GLU A 168 -21.46 -11.82 22.61
C GLU A 168 -22.80 -11.07 22.49
N ILE A 169 -22.79 -9.89 21.86
CA ILE A 169 -24.00 -9.12 21.59
C ILE A 169 -24.92 -9.88 20.61
N ALA A 170 -24.37 -10.45 19.54
CA ALA A 170 -25.15 -11.21 18.57
C ALA A 170 -25.80 -12.46 19.18
N GLU A 171 -25.09 -13.17 20.06
CA GLU A 171 -25.64 -14.32 20.80
C GLU A 171 -26.76 -13.92 21.75
N THR A 172 -26.58 -12.79 22.45
CA THR A 172 -27.61 -12.24 23.33
C THR A 172 -28.85 -11.82 22.54
N LEU A 173 -28.67 -11.13 21.41
CA LEU A 173 -29.76 -10.73 20.53
C LEU A 173 -30.52 -11.93 19.99
N ALA A 174 -29.83 -12.96 19.50
CA ALA A 174 -30.44 -14.20 19.02
C ALA A 174 -31.28 -14.89 20.11
N THR A 175 -30.82 -14.85 21.36
CA THR A 175 -31.57 -15.41 22.50
C THR A 175 -32.86 -14.63 22.77
N VAL A 176 -32.80 -13.30 22.71
CA VAL A 176 -33.97 -12.44 22.89
C VAL A 176 -34.96 -12.62 21.74
N GLU A 177 -34.50 -12.62 20.48
CA GLU A 177 -35.35 -12.83 19.31
C GLU A 177 -36.05 -14.19 19.35
N ALA A 178 -35.32 -15.28 19.63
CA ALA A 178 -35.92 -16.60 19.78
C ALA A 178 -36.99 -16.65 20.90
N SER A 179 -36.79 -15.90 21.99
CA SER A 179 -37.77 -15.83 23.08
C SER A 179 -39.05 -15.08 22.71
N ILE A 180 -38.95 -14.07 21.83
CA ILE A 180 -40.09 -13.30 21.32
C ILE A 180 -40.89 -14.14 20.34
N ASP A 181 -40.23 -14.76 19.37
CA ASP A 181 -40.88 -15.61 18.35
C ASP A 181 -41.67 -16.76 19.02
N LEU A 182 -41.09 -17.41 20.04
CA LEU A 182 -41.75 -18.47 20.79
C LEU A 182 -42.91 -17.98 21.70
N ALA A 183 -42.94 -16.69 22.04
CA ALA A 183 -44.03 -16.11 22.82
C ALA A 183 -45.26 -15.78 21.96
N GLU A 184 -45.07 -15.49 20.67
CA GLU A 184 -46.17 -15.27 19.72
C GLU A 184 -46.84 -16.57 19.25
N GLU A 185 -46.16 -17.72 19.36
CA GLU A 185 -46.71 -19.05 19.05
C GLU A 185 -47.59 -19.66 20.15
N ARG A 186 -47.76 -18.99 21.31
CA ARG A 186 -48.58 -19.44 22.44
C ARG A 186 -49.91 -18.71 22.55
#